data_AF-A0A2S1WT90-F1
#
_entry.id   AF-A0A2S1WT90-F1
#
_cell.length_a   1.000
_cell.length_b   1.000
_cell.length_c   1.000
_cell.angle_alpha   90.00
_cell.angle_beta   90.00
_cell.angle_gamma   90.00
#
_symmetry.space_group_name_H-M   'P 1'
#
loop_
_entity.id
_entity.type
_entity.pdbx_description
1 polymer ?
#
loop_
_entity_poly.entity_id
_entity_poly.type
_entity_poly.pdbx_seq_one_letter_code
_entity_poly.pdbx_strand_id
1 'polypeptide(L)'
;NVKETGTSRAEDYTTELWSKLAGAQPEMQNDLRRFGNYRQAQLVEHQSQQASSSQYAILDFEKTRVLQVFTFNEQGKVASIQT
;
A
#
# COMPACT_ATOMS: atom_id res chain seq x y z
N ASN A 1 17.45 11.91 6.84
CA ASN A 1 16.37 11.67 7.83
C ASN A 1 15.04 12.13 7.26
N VAL A 2 14.42 11.33 6.38
CA VAL A 2 13.04 11.59 5.96
C VAL A 2 12.14 10.94 7.01
N LYS A 3 11.52 11.76 7.87
CA LYS A 3 10.40 11.31 8.70
C LYS A 3 9.20 11.21 7.78
N GLU A 4 8.97 10.04 7.20
CA GLU A 4 7.70 9.78 6.52
C GLU A 4 6.62 9.63 7.58
N THR A 5 5.66 10.54 7.60
CA THR A 5 4.60 10.63 8.63
C THR A 5 3.57 9.50 8.52
N GLY A 6 3.84 8.44 7.74
CA GLY A 6 2.87 7.40 7.38
C GLY A 6 1.68 7.93 6.59
N THR A 7 1.75 9.17 6.09
CA THR A 7 0.68 9.81 5.31
C THR A 7 0.89 9.48 3.83
N SER A 8 -0.02 8.70 3.27
CA SER A 8 -0.10 8.46 1.83
C SER A 8 -0.22 9.78 1.06
N ARG A 9 0.46 9.90 -0.08
CA ARG A 9 0.43 11.10 -0.93
C ARG A 9 -0.43 10.87 -2.15
N ALA A 10 -1.25 11.85 -2.52
CA ALA A 10 -2.14 11.76 -3.68
C ALA A 10 -1.40 11.39 -4.98
N GLU A 11 -0.17 11.87 -5.12
CA GLU A 11 0.68 11.66 -6.30
C GLU A 11 1.07 10.20 -6.52
N ASP A 12 0.99 9.32 -5.51
CA ASP A 12 1.36 7.90 -5.66
C ASP A 12 0.22 7.04 -6.23
N TYR A 13 -1.00 7.57 -6.27
CA TYR A 13 -2.21 6.83 -6.62
C TYR A 13 -2.87 7.38 -7.88
N THR A 14 -3.73 6.57 -8.50
CA THR A 14 -4.70 7.09 -9.48
C THR A 14 -5.71 7.99 -8.78
N THR A 15 -6.27 8.97 -9.51
CA THR A 15 -7.31 9.88 -8.98
C THR A 15 -8.50 9.11 -8.39
N GLU A 16 -8.91 8.02 -9.04
CA GLU A 16 -10.02 7.20 -8.59
C GLU A 16 -9.71 6.51 -7.25
N LEU A 17 -8.53 5.87 -7.13
CA LEU A 17 -8.15 5.21 -5.88
C LEU A 17 -7.91 6.23 -4.77
N TRP A 18 -7.24 7.35 -5.06
CA TRP A 18 -7.01 8.39 -4.07
C TRP A 18 -8.30 8.94 -3.48
N SER A 19 -9.33 9.15 -4.32
CA SER A 19 -10.63 9.64 -3.86
C SER A 19 -11.28 8.71 -2.83
N LYS A 20 -11.03 7.39 -2.94
CA LYS A 20 -11.49 6.38 -1.97
C LYS A 20 -10.61 6.37 -0.71
N LEU A 21 -9.29 6.40 -0.89
CA LEU A 21 -8.33 6.29 0.23
C LEU A 21 -8.27 7.54 1.10
N ALA A 22 -8.41 8.74 0.52
CA ALA A 22 -8.31 9.99 1.24
C ALA A 22 -9.32 10.08 2.39
N GLY A 23 -10.56 9.62 2.15
CA GLY A 23 -11.59 9.55 3.19
C GLY A 23 -11.35 8.44 4.22
N ALA A 24 -10.75 7.33 3.81
CA ALA A 24 -10.50 6.16 4.67
C ALA A 24 -9.19 6.23 5.47
N GLN A 25 -8.35 7.25 5.26
CA GLN A 25 -7.03 7.35 5.92
C GLN A 25 -7.07 7.23 7.44
N PRO A 26 -7.98 7.91 8.17
CA PRO A 26 -8.03 7.80 9.62
C PRO A 26 -8.31 6.37 10.11
N GLU A 27 -9.19 5.65 9.40
CA GLU A 27 -9.55 4.26 9.72
C GLU A 27 -8.37 3.32 9.44
N MET A 28 -7.75 3.44 8.27
CA MET A 28 -6.55 2.67 7.92
C MET A 28 -5.41 2.91 8.92
N GLN A 29 -5.16 4.15 9.33
CA GLN A 29 -4.16 4.45 10.36
C GLN A 29 -4.50 3.82 11.70
N ASN A 30 -5.78 3.76 12.07
CA ASN A 30 -6.20 3.12 13.31
C ASN A 30 -6.00 1.60 13.26
N ASP A 31 -6.33 0.96 12.13
CA ASP A 31 -6.11 -0.48 11.94
C ASP A 31 -4.62 -0.83 11.93
N LEU A 32 -3.78 -0.03 11.27
CA LEU A 32 -2.33 -0.19 11.31
C LEU A 32 -1.77 -0.08 12.74
N ARG A 33 -2.30 0.81 13.58
CA ARG A 33 -1.90 0.87 15.00
C ARG A 33 -2.25 -0.41 15.77
N ARG A 34 -3.35 -1.08 15.42
CA ARG A 34 -3.73 -2.35 16.06
C ARG A 34 -2.75 -3.48 15.73
N PHE A 35 -2.12 -3.44 14.56
CA PHE A 35 -1.10 -4.39 14.13
C PHE A 35 0.23 -4.23 14.88
N GLY A 36 0.42 -3.12 15.60
CA GLY A 36 1.66 -2.79 16.30
C GLY A 36 2.68 -2.14 15.37
N ASN A 37 3.93 -2.02 15.82
CA ASN A 37 4.94 -1.34 15.02
C ASN A 37 5.22 -2.12 13.72
N TYR A 38 5.38 -1.38 12.62
CA TYR A 38 5.89 -1.93 11.37
C TYR A 38 7.33 -2.42 11.59
N ARG A 39 7.63 -3.63 11.10
CA ARG A 39 8.96 -4.24 11.20
C ARG A 39 9.67 -4.23 9.86
N GLN A 40 9.04 -4.78 8.83
CA GLN A 40 9.62 -4.90 7.50
C GLN A 40 8.55 -5.15 6.43
N ALA A 41 8.94 -5.03 5.17
CA ALA A 41 8.18 -5.48 4.03
C ALA A 41 9.05 -6.40 3.19
N GLN A 42 8.48 -7.50 2.72
CA GLN A 42 9.14 -8.43 1.82
C GLN A 42 8.34 -8.50 0.52
N LEU A 43 8.96 -8.12 -0.60
CA LEU A 43 8.41 -8.40 -1.91
C LEU A 43 8.49 -9.91 -2.17
N VAL A 44 7.34 -10.53 -2.39
CA VAL A 44 7.21 -11.98 -2.61
C VAL A 44 7.15 -12.29 -4.09
N GLU A 45 6.40 -11.49 -4.84
CA GLU A 45 6.17 -11.72 -6.25
C GLU A 45 5.97 -10.39 -6.99
N HIS A 46 6.44 -10.36 -8.23
CA HIS A 46 6.17 -9.28 -9.16
C HIS A 46 5.66 -9.88 -10.46
N GLN A 47 4.45 -9.48 -10.85
CA GLN A 47 3.83 -9.86 -12.11
C GLN A 47 3.72 -8.62 -12.98
N SER A 48 4.22 -8.68 -14.21
CA SER A 48 4.05 -7.58 -15.18
C SER A 48 3.20 -8.06 -16.35
N GLN A 49 2.19 -7.29 -16.70
CA GLN A 49 1.40 -7.39 -17.92
C GLN A 49 1.58 -6.09 -18.72
N GLN A 50 1.29 -6.11 -20.02
CA GLN A 50 1.64 -5.00 -20.93
C GLN A 50 1.26 -3.61 -20.41
N ALA A 51 0.10 -3.48 -19.75
CA ALA A 51 -0.45 -2.22 -19.28
C ALA A 51 -0.46 -2.06 -17.74
N SER A 52 0.04 -3.05 -16.99
CA SER A 52 -0.03 -3.03 -15.53
C SER A 52 1.01 -3.91 -14.89
N SER A 53 1.36 -3.61 -13.64
CA SER A 53 2.16 -4.53 -12.83
C SER A 53 1.50 -4.75 -11.47
N SER A 54 1.66 -5.96 -10.95
CA SER A 54 1.20 -6.34 -9.61
C SER A 54 2.40 -6.71 -8.76
N GLN A 55 2.47 -6.14 -7.56
CA GLN A 55 3.48 -6.47 -6.56
C GLN A 55 2.82 -7.07 -5.34
N TYR A 56 3.23 -8.27 -4.99
CA TYR A 56 2.78 -8.99 -3.81
C TYR A 56 3.80 -8.76 -2.71
N ALA A 57 3.41 -8.08 -1.63
CA ALA A 57 4.28 -7.77 -0.51
C ALA A 57 3.70 -8.36 0.77
N ILE A 58 4.53 -9.05 1.55
CA ILE A 58 4.21 -9.36 2.94
C ILE A 58 4.65 -8.18 3.79
N LEU A 59 3.69 -7.53 4.43
CA LEU A 59 3.93 -6.51 5.45
C LEU A 59 3.97 -7.17 6.82
N ASP A 60 5.11 -7.02 7.48
CA ASP A 60 5.41 -7.58 8.78
C ASP A 60 5.20 -6.52 9.85
N PHE A 61 4.28 -6.77 10.77
CA PHE A 61 4.04 -5.95 11.96
C PHE A 61 4.35 -6.76 13.23
N GLU A 62 4.41 -6.09 14.37
CA GLU A 62 4.65 -6.77 15.65
C GLU A 62 3.66 -7.87 15.98
N LYS A 63 2.38 -7.69 15.62
CA LYS A 63 1.29 -8.59 16.01
C LYS A 63 0.70 -9.39 14.86
N THR A 64 1.07 -9.10 13.61
CA THR A 64 0.48 -9.76 12.43
C THR A 64 1.37 -9.67 11.20
N ARG A 65 1.07 -10.53 10.21
CA ARG A 65 1.53 -10.42 8.82
C ARG A 65 0.34 -10.21 7.92
N VAL A 66 0.50 -9.34 6.95
CA VAL A 66 -0.51 -9.03 5.96
C VAL A 66 0.10 -9.21 4.57
N LEU A 67 -0.49 -10.08 3.74
CA LEU A 67 -0.16 -10.09 2.31
C LEU A 67 -0.93 -8.94 1.67
N GLN A 68 -0.23 -8.06 0.96
CA GLN A 68 -0.83 -6.94 0.27
C GLN A 68 -0.45 -6.99 -1.21
N VAL A 69 -1.43 -6.80 -2.07
CA VAL A 69 -1.25 -6.76 -3.52
C VAL A 69 -1.44 -5.33 -4.00
N PHE A 70 -0.39 -4.76 -4.57
CA PHE A 70 -0.41 -3.44 -5.19
C PHE A 70 -0.43 -3.59 -6.71
N THR A 71 -1.47 -3.06 -7.35
CA THR A 71 -1.53 -3.01 -8.81
C THR A 71 -1.19 -1.60 -9.26
N PHE A 72 -0.26 -1.47 -10.19
CA PHE A 72 0.19 -0.23 -10.80
C PHE A 72 -0.32 -0.14 -12.23
N ASN A 73 -0.70 1.07 -12.65
CA ASN A 73 -1.00 1.36 -14.05
C ASN A 73 0.28 1.64 -14.86
N GLU A 74 0.12 1.88 -16.17
CA GLU A 74 1.22 2.22 -17.09
C GLU A 74 2.07 3.43 -16.67
N GLN A 75 1.50 4.34 -15.87
CA GLN A 75 2.17 5.55 -15.38
C GLN A 75 2.91 5.30 -14.05
N GLY A 76 2.93 4.06 -13.57
CA GLY A 76 3.53 3.69 -12.28
C GLY A 76 2.73 4.17 -11.07
N LYS A 77 1.45 4.52 -11.24
CA LYS A 77 0.55 4.92 -10.14
C LYS A 77 -0.17 3.70 -9.59
N VAL A 78 -0.32 3.64 -8.27
CA VAL A 78 -1.11 2.58 -7.62
C VAL A 78 -2.58 2.76 -8.00
N ALA A 79 -3.14 1.76 -8.67
CA ALA A 79 -4.51 1.70 -9.13
C ALA A 79 -5.41 0.85 -8.23
N SER A 80 -4.85 -0.14 -7.53
CA SER A 80 -5.57 -0.91 -6.51
C SER A 80 -4.67 -1.42 -5.41
N ILE A 81 -5.25 -1.61 -4.23
CA ILE A 81 -4.65 -2.25 -3.07
C ILE A 81 -5.61 -3.35 -2.61
N GLN A 82 -5.13 -4.58 -2.46
CA GLN A 82 -5.91 -5.73 -2.00
C GLN A 82 -5.18 -6.45 -0.87
N THR A 83 -5.93 -7.08 0.02
CA THR A 83 -5.41 -7.79 1.21
C THR A 83 -5.94 -9.21 1.24
#